data_AF-A0A3Q7TYL7-F1
#
_entry.id   AF-A0A3Q7TYL7-F1
#
_cell.length_a   1.000
_cell.length_b   1.000
_cell.length_c   1.000
_cell.angle_alpha   90.00
_cell.angle_beta   90.00
_cell.angle_gamma   90.00
#
_symmetry.space_group_name_H-M   'P 1'
#
loop_
_entity.id
_entity.type
_entity.pdbx_description
1 polymer ?
#
loop_
_entity_poly.entity_id
_entity_poly.type
_entity_poly.pdbx_seq_one_letter_code
_entity_poly.pdbx_strand_id
1 'polypeptide(L)'
;MGPPGGKINRPRTELKKKLFKRRRVLNRERRLKHRVVGAVIDEGLITRHHLKKRASSARANITLSGKKRRKLLQQIRLAQKEKAAMEVEAPTRPVRTSGPQPKRQKRTKAPQDIDMEDLGDERGISHPFH
;
A
#
# COMPACT_ATOMS: atom_id res chain seq x y z
N MET A 1 36.75 27.42 -0.92
CA MET A 1 37.38 26.62 0.15
C MET A 1 37.64 27.56 1.32
N GLY A 2 36.81 27.55 2.36
CA GLY A 2 37.04 28.41 3.53
C GLY A 2 38.33 27.98 4.26
N PRO A 3 39.06 28.92 4.92
CA PRO A 3 40.29 28.58 5.61
C PRO A 3 40.04 27.50 6.68
N PRO A 4 41.01 26.61 6.97
CA PRO A 4 40.89 25.57 8.00
C PRO A 4 40.96 26.16 9.43
N GLY A 5 40.15 27.19 9.72
CA GLY A 5 40.08 27.89 11.00
C GLY A 5 39.09 27.25 11.96
N GLY A 6 39.18 25.93 12.15
CA GLY A 6 38.24 25.15 12.93
C GLY A 6 38.79 24.72 14.29
N LYS A 7 38.71 25.59 15.31
CA LYS A 7 38.66 25.18 16.73
C LYS A 7 39.90 24.44 17.30
N ILE A 8 41.09 24.65 16.75
CA ILE A 8 42.34 24.04 17.27
C ILE A 8 42.53 24.38 18.75
N ASN A 9 42.23 25.62 19.14
CA ASN A 9 42.43 26.13 20.51
C ASN A 9 41.17 26.12 21.38
N ARG A 10 40.08 25.43 20.99
CA ARG A 10 38.89 25.38 21.85
C ARG A 10 39.03 24.27 22.90
N PRO A 11 38.72 24.55 24.18
CA PRO A 11 38.79 23.53 25.21
C PRO A 11 37.89 22.35 24.86
N ARG A 12 38.41 21.13 25.03
CA ARG A 12 37.66 19.90 24.77
C ARG A 12 36.51 19.79 25.79
N THR A 13 35.29 19.58 25.30
CA THR A 13 34.15 19.20 26.14
C THR A 13 34.44 17.93 26.94
N GLU A 14 33.83 17.75 28.10
CA GLU A 14 33.99 16.57 28.97
C GLU A 14 33.82 15.22 28.24
N LEU A 15 32.91 15.15 27.26
CA LEU A 15 32.75 13.95 26.43
C LEU A 15 33.96 13.70 25.52
N LYS A 16 34.53 14.74 24.92
CA LYS A 16 35.74 14.61 24.07
C LYS A 16 36.97 14.19 24.88
N LYS A 17 37.03 14.53 26.17
CA LYS A 17 38.08 14.04 27.08
C LYS A 17 37.90 12.55 27.40
N LYS A 18 36.65 12.07 27.55
CA LYS A 18 36.32 10.68 27.93
C LYS A 18 35.90 9.84 26.71
N LEU A 19 36.88 9.22 26.03
CA LEU A 19 36.69 8.46 24.78
C LEU A 19 35.56 7.42 24.86
N PHE A 20 35.57 6.55 25.86
CA PHE A 20 34.56 5.49 26.00
C PHE A 20 33.16 6.02 26.25
N LYS A 21 33.03 7.08 27.07
CA LYS A 21 31.74 7.75 27.33
C LYS A 21 31.22 8.41 26.05
N ARG A 22 32.09 9.06 25.27
CA ARG A 22 31.73 9.63 23.96
C ARG A 22 31.26 8.57 22.98
N ARG A 23 31.98 7.45 22.83
CA ARG A 23 31.55 6.34 21.96
C ARG A 23 30.17 5.81 22.38
N ARG A 24 29.95 5.61 23.69
CA ARG A 24 28.67 5.14 24.24
C ARG A 24 27.52 6.11 23.92
N VAL A 25 27.71 7.40 24.16
CA VAL A 25 26.69 8.43 23.90
C VAL A 25 26.38 8.53 22.41
N LEU A 26 27.40 8.64 21.56
CA LEU A 26 27.20 8.73 20.11
C LEU A 26 26.51 7.49 19.54
N ASN A 27 26.84 6.29 20.02
CA ASN A 27 26.18 5.06 19.60
C ASN A 27 24.70 5.01 20.05
N ARG A 28 24.40 5.50 21.27
CA ARG A 28 23.01 5.64 21.73
C ARG A 28 22.24 6.61 20.85
N GLU A 29 22.80 7.78 20.56
CA GLU A 29 22.18 8.79 19.69
C GLU A 29 21.96 8.26 18.27
N ARG A 30 22.95 7.58 17.68
CA ARG A 30 22.77 6.92 16.38
C ARG A 30 21.63 5.90 16.42
N ARG A 31 21.55 5.06 17.44
CA ARG A 31 20.45 4.11 17.59
C ARG A 31 19.10 4.82 17.73
N LEU A 32 19.04 5.93 18.46
CA LEU A 32 17.81 6.73 18.60
C LEU A 32 17.37 7.36 17.27
N LYS A 33 18.31 7.89 16.46
CA LYS A 33 18.00 8.47 15.15
C LYS A 33 17.38 7.47 14.17
N HIS A 34 17.80 6.20 14.22
CA HIS A 34 17.26 5.13 13.37
C HIS A 34 15.99 4.48 13.95
N ARG A 35 15.49 4.89 15.12
CA ARG A 35 14.21 4.40 15.63
C ARG A 35 13.09 5.08 14.86
N VAL A 36 12.35 4.30 14.10
CA VAL A 36 11.10 4.72 13.47
C VAL A 36 10.01 4.82 14.56
N VAL A 37 9.86 6.02 15.13
CA VAL A 37 8.83 6.35 16.12
C VAL A 37 7.61 6.92 15.38
N GLY A 38 6.40 6.58 15.82
CA GLY A 38 5.15 7.10 15.26
C GLY A 38 4.69 6.44 13.96
N ALA A 39 5.55 6.25 12.95
CA ALA A 39 5.08 5.77 11.65
C ALA A 39 4.48 4.35 11.72
N VAL A 40 3.25 4.22 11.23
CA VAL A 40 2.57 2.95 10.96
C VAL A 40 2.56 2.84 9.43
N ILE A 41 3.44 2.04 8.85
CA ILE A 41 3.58 2.01 7.37
C ILE A 41 2.49 1.14 6.73
N ASP A 42 2.11 0.04 7.37
CA ASP A 42 1.16 -0.94 6.84
C ASP A 42 -0.20 -0.86 7.57
N GLU A 43 -0.77 0.35 7.73
CA GLU A 43 -2.00 0.58 8.54
C GLU A 43 -3.15 -0.39 8.22
N GLY A 44 -3.38 -0.70 6.94
CA GLY A 44 -4.43 -1.62 6.51
C GLY A 44 -4.13 -3.11 6.69
N LEU A 45 -2.89 -3.49 7.05
CA LEU A 45 -2.46 -4.88 7.25
C LEU A 45 -2.05 -5.17 8.71
N ILE A 46 -1.76 -4.14 9.48
CA ILE A 46 -1.31 -4.23 10.87
C ILE A 46 -2.50 -4.54 11.77
N THR A 47 -2.40 -5.60 12.56
CA THR A 47 -3.48 -5.99 13.48
C THR A 47 -3.45 -5.19 14.79
N ARG A 48 -4.57 -5.12 15.51
CA ARG A 48 -4.68 -4.49 16.86
C ARG A 48 -3.59 -4.95 17.82
N HIS A 49 -3.15 -6.21 17.70
CA HIS A 49 -2.09 -6.76 18.54
C HIS A 49 -0.71 -6.10 18.30
N HIS A 50 -0.37 -5.75 17.07
CA HIS A 50 0.87 -5.03 16.75
C HIS A 50 0.86 -3.62 17.38
N LEU A 51 -0.29 -2.95 17.36
CA LEU A 51 -0.47 -1.65 18.00
C LEU A 51 -0.35 -1.76 19.53
N LYS A 52 -0.95 -2.80 20.14
CA LYS A 52 -0.81 -3.09 21.58
C LYS A 52 0.64 -3.35 21.99
N LYS A 53 1.42 -4.07 21.16
CA LYS A 53 2.87 -4.28 21.40
C LYS A 53 3.70 -2.99 21.28
N ARG A 54 3.31 -2.02 20.45
CA ARG A 54 3.95 -0.69 20.43
C ARG A 54 3.61 0.10 21.68
N ALA A 55 2.36 0.08 22.11
CA ALA A 55 1.91 0.79 23.30
C ALA A 55 2.68 0.34 24.55
N SER A 56 2.98 -0.96 24.68
CA SER A 56 3.80 -1.48 25.77
C SER A 56 5.31 -1.29 25.58
N SER A 57 5.80 -1.16 24.35
CA SER A 57 7.23 -0.94 24.07
C SER A 57 7.47 -0.06 22.85
N ALA A 58 8.02 1.13 23.10
CA ALA A 58 8.45 2.06 22.04
C ALA A 58 9.62 1.52 21.18
N ARG A 59 10.21 0.37 21.52
CA ARG A 59 11.25 -0.31 20.74
C ARG A 59 10.71 -1.42 19.84
N ALA A 60 9.46 -1.85 20.05
CA ALA A 60 8.84 -2.86 19.20
C ALA A 60 8.77 -2.36 17.76
N ASN A 61 8.89 -3.27 16.79
CA ASN A 61 8.72 -2.95 15.38
C ASN A 61 7.21 -2.99 15.02
N ILE A 62 6.73 -1.95 14.34
CA ILE A 62 5.31 -1.77 13.98
C ILE A 62 5.08 -2.15 12.53
N THR A 63 6.12 -2.06 11.71
CA THR A 63 6.09 -2.45 10.31
C THR A 63 6.08 -3.96 10.21
N LEU A 64 5.33 -4.50 9.25
CA LEU A 64 5.41 -5.93 9.00
C LEU A 64 6.73 -6.22 8.29
N SER A 65 7.38 -7.33 8.65
CA SER A 65 8.46 -7.85 7.81
C SER A 65 7.95 -8.05 6.38
N GLY A 66 8.79 -7.80 5.38
CA GLY A 66 8.40 -7.87 3.96
C GLY A 66 7.74 -9.21 3.58
N LYS A 67 8.19 -10.33 4.17
CA LYS A 67 7.57 -11.66 3.97
C LYS A 67 6.13 -11.70 4.49
N LYS A 68 5.88 -11.15 5.68
CA LYS A 68 4.55 -11.10 6.30
C LYS A 68 3.61 -10.18 5.53
N ARG A 69 4.09 -8.99 5.13
CA ARG A 69 3.36 -8.05 4.28
C ARG A 69 2.92 -8.71 2.97
N ARG A 70 3.84 -9.38 2.27
CA ARG A 70 3.57 -10.09 1.00
C ARG A 70 2.50 -11.17 1.17
N LYS A 71 2.58 -11.97 2.24
CA LYS A 71 1.63 -13.06 2.50
C LYS A 71 0.21 -12.55 2.79
N LEU A 72 0.07 -11.50 3.60
CA LEU A 72 -1.24 -10.91 3.89
C LEU A 72 -1.88 -10.30 2.63
N LEU A 73 -1.10 -9.57 1.82
CA LEU A 73 -1.58 -9.03 0.55
C LEU A 73 -2.00 -10.14 -0.42
N GLN A 74 -1.27 -11.26 -0.44
CA GLN A 74 -1.63 -12.42 -1.25
C GLN A 74 -2.98 -13.02 -0.82
N GLN A 75 -3.20 -13.16 0.49
CA GLN A 75 -4.46 -13.66 1.03
C GLN A 75 -5.64 -12.74 0.70
N ILE A 76 -5.47 -11.42 0.87
CA ILE A 76 -6.52 -10.44 0.51
C ILE A 76 -6.87 -10.53 -0.97
N ARG A 77 -5.88 -10.64 -1.86
CA ARG A 77 -6.13 -10.80 -3.31
C ARG A 77 -6.90 -12.07 -3.64
N LEU A 78 -6.54 -13.20 -3.03
CA LEU A 78 -7.24 -14.47 -3.24
C LEU A 78 -8.69 -14.39 -2.76
N ALA A 79 -8.91 -13.88 -1.54
CA ALA A 79 -10.25 -13.70 -0.99
C ALA A 79 -11.11 -12.74 -1.84
N GLN A 80 -10.53 -11.67 -2.39
CA GLN A 80 -11.22 -10.77 -3.32
C GLN A 80 -11.60 -11.47 -4.63
N LYS A 81 -10.70 -12.30 -5.18
CA LYS A 81 -10.97 -13.09 -6.38
C LYS A 81 -12.08 -14.12 -6.16
N GLU A 82 -12.03 -14.83 -5.03
CA GLU A 82 -13.06 -15.81 -4.65
C GLU A 82 -14.42 -15.14 -4.43
N LYS A 83 -14.44 -14.01 -3.72
CA LYS A 83 -15.66 -13.22 -3.52
C LYS A 83 -16.26 -12.75 -4.85
N ALA A 84 -15.43 -12.22 -5.75
CA ALA A 84 -15.87 -11.77 -7.07
C ALA A 84 -16.37 -12.93 -7.95
N ALA A 85 -15.78 -14.12 -7.85
CA ALA A 85 -16.23 -15.30 -8.58
C ALA A 85 -17.57 -15.86 -8.05
N MET A 86 -17.84 -15.72 -6.75
CA MET A 86 -19.11 -16.13 -6.13
C MET A 86 -20.25 -15.11 -6.34
N GLU A 87 -19.95 -13.82 -6.51
CA GLU A 87 -20.95 -12.75 -6.73
C GLU A 87 -21.57 -12.74 -8.16
N VAL A 88 -21.59 -13.89 -8.87
CA VAL A 88 -22.17 -14.03 -10.22
C VAL A 88 -23.71 -14.19 -10.21
N GLU A 89 -24.37 -14.31 -9.06
CA GLU A 89 -25.84 -14.47 -9.01
C GLU A 89 -26.52 -13.68 -7.88
N ALA A 90 -26.51 -12.36 -7.98
CA ALA A 90 -27.54 -11.54 -7.34
C ALA A 90 -27.81 -10.29 -8.17
N PRO A 91 -28.75 -10.33 -9.13
CA PRO A 91 -29.37 -9.10 -9.59
C PRO A 91 -30.10 -8.51 -8.39
N THR A 92 -29.55 -7.45 -7.81
CA THR A 92 -30.33 -6.57 -6.93
C THR A 92 -31.45 -6.01 -7.80
N ARG A 93 -32.66 -6.57 -7.61
CA ARG A 93 -33.88 -6.02 -8.21
C ARG A 93 -33.91 -4.53 -7.85
N PRO A 94 -34.02 -3.60 -8.81
CA PRO A 94 -34.26 -2.22 -8.46
C PRO A 94 -35.66 -2.15 -7.82
N VAL A 95 -35.69 -1.95 -6.50
CA VAL A 95 -36.92 -1.60 -5.78
C VAL A 95 -37.39 -0.27 -6.37
N ARG A 96 -38.37 -0.35 -7.27
CA ARG A 96 -39.12 0.79 -7.78
C ARG A 96 -39.85 1.43 -6.60
N THR A 97 -39.31 2.52 -6.08
CA THR A 97 -40.10 3.51 -5.35
C THR A 97 -39.98 4.83 -6.10
N SER A 98 -41.13 5.29 -6.55
CA SER A 98 -41.36 6.50 -7.33
C SER A 98 -40.91 7.74 -6.56
N GLY A 99 -39.80 8.35 -6.98
CA GLY A 99 -39.52 9.77 -6.72
C GLY A 99 -40.12 10.64 -7.84
N PRO A 100 -40.67 11.83 -7.55
CA PRO A 100 -41.22 12.72 -8.57
C PRO A 100 -40.09 13.35 -9.41
N GLN A 101 -40.16 13.16 -10.73
CA GLN A 101 -39.24 13.72 -11.73
C GLN A 101 -39.58 15.19 -12.05
N PRO A 102 -38.61 16.13 -12.08
CA PRO A 102 -38.75 17.38 -12.82
C PRO A 102 -38.41 17.22 -14.32
N LYS A 103 -39.01 18.10 -15.13
CA LYS A 103 -39.32 17.98 -16.55
C LYS A 103 -38.13 17.90 -17.54
N ARG A 104 -38.42 17.24 -18.67
CA ARG A 104 -37.62 17.07 -19.91
C ARG A 104 -37.13 18.39 -20.52
N GLN A 105 -35.93 18.35 -21.10
CA GLN A 105 -35.61 19.09 -22.33
C GLN A 105 -35.15 18.11 -23.41
N LYS A 106 -35.82 18.17 -24.56
CA LYS A 106 -35.55 17.37 -25.77
C LYS A 106 -34.33 17.94 -26.50
N ARG A 107 -33.50 17.07 -27.09
CA ARG A 107 -32.99 17.23 -28.46
C ARG A 107 -32.53 15.86 -29.02
N THR A 108 -32.61 15.78 -30.34
CA THR A 108 -32.85 14.61 -31.19
C THR A 108 -31.59 14.09 -31.90
N LYS A 109 -31.46 12.76 -32.05
CA LYS A 109 -31.25 12.03 -33.32
C LYS A 109 -31.27 10.51 -33.06
N ALA A 110 -31.79 9.76 -34.03
CA ALA A 110 -32.22 8.35 -34.00
C ALA A 110 -31.08 7.36 -34.39
N PRO A 111 -31.28 6.04 -34.25
CA PRO A 111 -30.23 5.04 -34.01
C PRO A 111 -29.61 4.50 -35.30
N GLN A 112 -28.35 4.07 -35.26
CA GLN A 112 -27.84 3.10 -36.22
C GLN A 112 -27.61 1.77 -35.52
N ASP A 113 -28.50 0.87 -35.92
CA ASP A 113 -28.56 -0.56 -35.69
C ASP A 113 -27.53 -1.25 -36.60
N ILE A 114 -26.60 -2.01 -36.02
CA ILE A 114 -25.79 -3.01 -36.73
C ILE A 114 -25.59 -4.18 -35.75
N ASP A 115 -26.57 -5.07 -35.74
CA ASP A 115 -26.38 -6.47 -35.37
C ASP A 115 -25.66 -7.18 -36.53
N MET A 116 -24.52 -7.81 -36.24
CA MET A 116 -23.91 -8.83 -37.10
C MET A 116 -23.27 -9.90 -36.21
N GLU A 117 -24.10 -10.83 -35.71
CA GLU A 117 -23.67 -12.21 -35.58
C GLU A 117 -24.13 -12.94 -36.86
N ASP A 118 -23.21 -13.58 -37.60
CA ASP A 118 -23.42 -14.95 -38.08
C ASP A 118 -22.16 -15.57 -38.72
N LEU A 119 -22.00 -16.88 -38.48
CA LEU A 119 -21.23 -17.92 -39.19
C LEU A 119 -19.69 -17.77 -39.26
N GLY A 120 -18.89 -18.71 -38.76
CA GLY A 120 -19.03 -20.14 -39.03
C GLY A 120 -18.38 -20.46 -40.37
N ASP A 121 -17.04 -20.58 -40.39
CA ASP A 121 -16.36 -21.29 -41.46
C ASP A 121 -15.18 -22.08 -40.89
N GLU A 122 -15.44 -23.38 -40.77
CA GLU A 122 -14.42 -24.42 -40.70
C GLU A 122 -13.54 -24.38 -41.95
N ARG A 123 -12.28 -24.85 -41.76
CA ARG A 123 -11.22 -25.26 -42.71
C ARG A 123 -9.93 -24.57 -42.28
N GLY A 124 -9.18 -25.11 -41.33
CA GLY A 124 -8.43 -26.35 -41.51
C GLY A 124 -7.24 -26.09 -42.44
N ILE A 125 -6.05 -25.89 -41.87
CA ILE A 125 -4.74 -26.28 -42.42
C ILE A 125 -3.72 -26.21 -41.27
N SER A 126 -2.90 -27.26 -41.24
CA SER A 126 -1.92 -27.69 -40.25
C SER A 126 -0.71 -26.77 -40.01
N HIS A 127 -0.12 -26.93 -38.82
CA HIS A 127 1.29 -26.67 -38.44
C HIS A 127 2.30 -27.15 -39.51
N PRO A 128 3.54 -26.60 -39.63
CA PRO A 128 4.54 -26.70 -38.56
C PRO A 128 5.58 -25.57 -38.39
N PHE A 129 6.12 -25.54 -37.16
CA PHE A 129 7.48 -25.21 -36.72
C PHE A 129 8.48 -24.66 -37.75
N HIS A 130 9.14 -23.54 -37.40
CA HIS A 130 10.59 -23.40 -37.32
C HIS A 130 10.94 -22.41 -36.19
#